data_AF-A0A2E0R4N2-F1
#
_entry.id   AF-A0A2E0R4N2-F1
#
_cell.length_a   1.000
_cell.length_b   1.000
_cell.length_c   1.000
_cell.angle_alpha   90.00
_cell.angle_beta   90.00
_cell.angle_gamma   90.00
#
_symmetry.space_group_name_H-M   'P 1'
#
loop_
_entity.id
_entity.type
_entity.pdbx_description
1 polymer ?
#
loop_
_entity_poly.entity_id
_entity_poly.type
_entity_poly.pdbx_seq_one_letter_code
_entity_poly.pdbx_strand_id
1 'polypeptide(L)'
;MSGQAERDRGMAIAETYAKPSQKLAVKQAIQRCYQKFNVHVEWTADEVHQELEAAGVELTNGRLLGPLMKRAQNAGLIEPVVCLLCNSQETRPSVRPERHAGPQYLWRSTVKGYKTLPSRPLVQEHSQFGFWDDVDRQIKQSKGE
;
A
#
# COMPACT_ATOMS: atom_id res chain seq x y z
N MET A 1 -21.75 9.05 -15.34
CA MET A 1 -20.79 8.34 -14.46
C MET A 1 -20.21 9.36 -13.50
N SER A 2 -20.10 9.08 -12.21
CA SER A 2 -19.46 10.01 -11.27
C SER A 2 -17.94 9.99 -11.47
N GLY A 3 -17.24 11.09 -11.17
CA GLY A 3 -15.77 11.13 -11.26
C GLY A 3 -15.09 10.09 -10.35
N GLN A 4 -15.76 9.66 -9.29
CA GLN A 4 -15.31 8.56 -8.43
C GLN A 4 -15.32 7.21 -9.17
N ALA A 5 -16.40 6.90 -9.89
CA ALA A 5 -16.54 5.64 -10.62
C ALA A 5 -15.49 5.52 -11.75
N GLU A 6 -15.15 6.62 -12.42
CA GLU A 6 -14.12 6.65 -13.45
C GLU A 6 -12.71 6.43 -12.86
N ARG A 7 -12.42 7.03 -11.70
CA ARG A 7 -11.18 6.79 -10.96
C ARG A 7 -11.05 5.34 -10.51
N ASP A 8 -12.10 4.79 -9.91
CA ASP A 8 -12.12 3.39 -9.47
C ASP A 8 -11.97 2.43 -10.66
N ARG A 9 -12.61 2.72 -11.81
CA ARG A 9 -12.41 1.97 -13.05
C ARG A 9 -10.97 2.05 -13.56
N GLY A 10 -10.38 3.25 -13.57
CA GLY A 10 -8.99 3.46 -13.97
C GLY A 10 -8.00 2.70 -13.08
N MET A 11 -8.27 2.63 -11.77
CA MET A 11 -7.52 1.84 -10.80
C MET A 11 -7.64 0.34 -11.07
N ALA A 12 -8.86 -0.17 -11.30
CA ALA A 12 -9.09 -1.58 -11.62
C ALA A 12 -8.38 -2.01 -12.92
N ILE A 13 -8.37 -1.13 -13.94
CA ILE A 13 -7.65 -1.36 -15.20
C ILE A 13 -6.14 -1.41 -14.94
N ALA A 14 -5.58 -0.43 -14.23
CA ALA A 14 -4.15 -0.39 -13.92
C ALA A 14 -3.69 -1.65 -13.18
N GLU A 15 -4.51 -2.14 -12.24
CA GLU A 15 -4.23 -3.40 -11.56
C GLU A 15 -4.37 -4.60 -12.50
N THR A 16 -5.43 -4.70 -13.30
CA THR A 16 -5.67 -5.87 -14.17
C THR A 16 -4.50 -6.10 -15.14
N TYR A 17 -4.03 -5.03 -15.79
CA TYR A 17 -3.01 -5.12 -16.84
C TYR A 17 -1.57 -5.09 -16.32
N ALA A 18 -1.34 -4.84 -15.02
CA ALA A 18 0.00 -4.86 -14.48
C ALA A 18 0.60 -6.28 -14.49
N LYS A 19 1.91 -6.36 -14.79
CA LYS A 19 2.65 -7.64 -14.75
C LYS A 19 2.63 -8.21 -13.32
N PRO A 20 2.52 -9.54 -13.13
CA PRO A 20 2.56 -10.15 -11.80
C PRO A 20 3.78 -9.75 -10.98
N SER A 21 4.95 -9.63 -11.62
CA SER A 21 6.19 -9.17 -10.96
C SER A 21 6.09 -7.75 -10.42
N GLN A 22 5.42 -6.82 -11.13
CA GLN A 22 5.21 -5.46 -10.64
C GLN A 22 4.22 -5.41 -9.48
N LYS A 23 3.17 -6.22 -9.53
CA LYS A 23 2.24 -6.36 -8.40
C LYS A 23 2.97 -6.85 -7.16
N LEU A 24 3.80 -7.89 -7.32
CA LEU A 24 4.60 -8.45 -6.23
C LEU A 24 5.58 -7.43 -5.67
N ALA A 25 6.29 -6.68 -6.52
CA ALA A 25 7.23 -5.66 -6.07
C ALA A 25 6.54 -4.55 -5.26
N VAL A 26 5.39 -4.04 -5.71
CA VAL A 26 4.62 -3.04 -4.96
C VAL A 26 4.13 -3.60 -3.64
N LYS A 27 3.61 -4.83 -3.66
CA LYS A 27 3.20 -5.56 -2.46
C LYS A 27 4.37 -5.66 -1.45
N GLN A 28 5.57 -6.04 -1.90
CA GLN A 28 6.76 -6.10 -1.06
C GLN A 28 7.17 -4.71 -0.54
N ALA A 29 7.13 -3.68 -1.37
CA ALA A 29 7.45 -2.31 -0.96
C ALA A 29 6.48 -1.80 0.13
N ILE A 30 5.18 -2.03 -0.01
CA ILE A 30 4.17 -1.69 1.01
C ILE A 30 4.46 -2.46 2.31
N GLN A 31 4.79 -3.75 2.22
CA GLN A 31 5.13 -4.55 3.40
C GLN A 31 6.39 -4.04 4.11
N ARG A 32 7.42 -3.61 3.36
CA ARG A 32 8.62 -3.00 3.94
C ARG A 32 8.30 -1.67 4.63
N CYS A 33 7.50 -0.80 4.01
CA CYS A 33 7.00 0.42 4.67
C CYS A 33 6.25 0.08 5.95
N TYR A 34 5.35 -0.90 5.91
CA TYR A 34 4.58 -1.34 7.08
C TYR A 34 5.49 -1.81 8.23
N GLN A 35 6.58 -2.53 7.93
CA GLN A 35 7.55 -3.01 8.92
C GLN A 35 8.49 -1.90 9.42
N LYS A 36 8.84 -0.96 8.55
CA LYS A 36 9.76 0.16 8.84
C LYS A 36 9.09 1.24 9.68
N PHE A 37 7.84 1.57 9.35
CA PHE A 37 7.06 2.58 10.03
C PHE A 37 6.08 1.92 10.99
N ASN A 38 6.38 2.03 12.29
CA ASN A 38 5.50 1.52 13.33
C ASN A 38 4.19 2.32 13.40
N VAL A 39 3.27 1.89 14.27
CA VAL A 39 1.92 2.49 14.38
C VAL A 39 1.89 3.96 14.82
N HIS A 40 3.02 4.52 15.25
CA HIS A 40 3.14 5.93 15.64
C HIS A 40 3.78 6.80 14.56
N VAL A 41 4.22 6.21 13.44
CA VAL A 41 4.88 6.93 12.35
C VAL A 41 4.00 6.93 11.11
N GLU A 42 3.79 8.13 10.57
CA GLU A 42 2.99 8.37 9.39
C GLU A 42 3.87 8.41 8.14
N TRP A 43 3.34 7.88 7.05
CA TRP A 43 4.06 7.78 5.78
C TRP A 43 3.10 7.93 4.60
N THR A 44 3.65 8.11 3.41
CA THR A 44 2.92 8.38 2.17
C THR A 44 3.27 7.38 1.07
N ALA A 45 2.66 7.54 -0.09
CA ALA A 45 3.03 6.78 -1.29
C ALA A 45 4.49 7.01 -1.73
N ASP A 46 5.11 8.14 -1.34
CA ASP A 46 6.50 8.43 -1.71
C ASP A 46 7.47 7.46 -1.04
N GLU A 47 7.24 7.08 0.21
CA GLU A 47 8.06 6.07 0.90
C GLU A 47 7.96 4.70 0.21
N VAL A 48 6.80 4.33 -0.34
CA VAL A 48 6.67 3.09 -1.13
C VAL A 48 7.46 3.19 -2.43
N HIS A 49 7.45 4.35 -3.08
CA HIS A 49 8.28 4.60 -4.26
C HIS A 49 9.77 4.51 -3.95
N GLN A 50 10.22 5.04 -2.81
CA GLN A 50 11.60 4.91 -2.37
C GLN A 50 12.00 3.44 -2.16
N GLU A 51 11.13 2.62 -1.56
CA GLU A 51 11.40 1.17 -1.40
C GLU A 51 11.45 0.43 -2.74
N LEU A 52 10.66 0.86 -3.75
CA LEU A 52 10.73 0.31 -5.10
C LEU A 52 12.02 0.70 -5.82
N GLU A 53 12.42 1.97 -5.73
CA GLU A 53 13.67 2.48 -6.29
C GLU A 53 14.88 1.80 -5.66
N ALA A 54 14.89 1.63 -4.34
CA ALA A 54 15.94 0.90 -3.62
C ALA A 54 16.03 -0.59 -4.04
N ALA A 55 14.93 -1.17 -4.50
CA ALA A 55 14.89 -2.53 -5.05
C ALA A 55 15.22 -2.60 -6.56
N GLY A 56 15.51 -1.46 -7.21
CA GLY A 56 15.77 -1.39 -8.64
C GLY A 56 14.52 -1.65 -9.50
N VAL A 57 13.32 -1.41 -8.97
CA VAL A 57 12.06 -1.65 -9.66
C VAL A 57 11.43 -0.34 -10.13
N GLU A 58 11.33 -0.19 -11.44
CA GLU A 58 10.55 0.88 -12.06
C GLU A 58 9.16 0.38 -12.47
N LEU A 59 8.12 1.11 -12.03
CA LEU A 59 6.74 0.78 -12.40
C LEU A 59 6.41 1.31 -13.78
N THR A 60 6.00 0.42 -14.68
CA THR A 60 5.50 0.81 -16.02
C THR A 60 4.23 1.67 -15.92
N ASN A 61 3.45 1.50 -14.85
CA ASN A 61 2.29 2.32 -14.56
C ASN A 61 2.23 2.67 -13.07
N GLY A 62 2.56 3.92 -12.73
CA GLY A 62 2.51 4.43 -11.35
C GLY A 62 1.11 4.38 -10.71
N ARG A 63 0.04 4.26 -11.50
CA ARG A 63 -1.33 4.10 -10.97
C ARG A 63 -1.56 2.75 -10.29
N LEU A 64 -0.67 1.77 -10.45
CA LEU A 64 -0.73 0.47 -9.77
C LEU A 64 -0.66 0.60 -8.24
N LEU A 65 -0.02 1.65 -7.73
CA LEU A 65 0.13 1.87 -6.30
C LEU A 65 -1.22 2.08 -5.59
N GLY A 66 -2.12 2.85 -6.20
CA GLY A 66 -3.43 3.17 -5.63
C GLY A 66 -4.29 1.93 -5.28
N PRO A 67 -4.55 1.03 -6.25
CA PRO A 67 -5.24 -0.24 -6.00
C PRO A 67 -4.61 -1.07 -4.88
N LEU A 68 -3.28 -1.22 -4.88
CA LEU A 68 -2.58 -2.08 -3.92
C LEU A 68 -2.53 -1.46 -2.51
N MET A 69 -2.41 -0.14 -2.40
CA MET A 69 -2.59 0.58 -1.13
C MET A 69 -4.01 0.40 -0.58
N LYS A 70 -5.03 0.50 -1.43
CA LYS A 70 -6.44 0.28 -1.03
C LYS A 70 -6.69 -1.17 -0.59
N ARG A 71 -6.02 -2.16 -1.20
CA ARG A 71 -6.04 -3.55 -0.72
C ARG A 71 -5.40 -3.69 0.66
N ALA A 72 -4.23 -3.08 0.87
CA ALA A 72 -3.57 -3.08 2.17
C ALA A 72 -4.45 -2.43 3.26
N GLN A 73 -5.16 -1.35 2.91
CA GLN A 73 -6.14 -0.71 3.80
C GLN A 73 -7.30 -1.65 4.13
N ASN A 74 -7.91 -2.30 3.12
CA ASN A 74 -9.04 -3.22 3.33
C ASN A 74 -8.64 -4.45 4.16
N ALA A 75 -7.39 -4.90 4.03
CA ALA A 75 -6.82 -5.95 4.86
C ALA A 75 -6.48 -5.47 6.29
N GLY A 76 -6.64 -4.17 6.57
CA GLY A 76 -6.36 -3.57 7.84
C GLY A 76 -4.87 -3.50 8.17
N LEU A 77 -3.97 -3.54 7.18
CA LEU A 77 -2.52 -3.35 7.39
C LEU A 77 -2.19 -1.87 7.61
N ILE A 78 -2.86 -1.00 6.87
CA ILE A 78 -2.69 0.44 6.95
C ILE A 78 -4.05 1.10 7.15
N GLU A 79 -4.06 2.29 7.73
CA GLU A 79 -5.24 3.11 7.88
C GLU A 79 -4.96 4.54 7.43
N PRO A 80 -5.97 5.25 6.90
CA PRO A 80 -5.83 6.65 6.53
C PRO A 80 -5.67 7.49 7.81
N VAL A 81 -4.74 8.45 7.79
CA VAL A 81 -4.70 9.48 8.83
C VAL A 81 -5.81 10.48 8.52
N VAL A 82 -6.78 10.61 9.44
CA VAL A 82 -7.96 11.45 9.24
C VAL A 82 -7.96 12.60 10.23
N CYS A 83 -8.18 13.81 9.71
CA CYS A 83 -8.31 14.99 10.54
C CYS A 83 -9.61 14.92 11.37
N LEU A 84 -9.49 15.06 12.69
CA LEU A 84 -10.61 14.96 13.63
C LEU A 84 -11.65 16.09 13.48
N LEU A 85 -11.28 17.21 12.84
CA LEU A 85 -12.16 18.37 12.70
C LEU A 85 -13.02 18.30 11.44
N CYS A 86 -12.44 17.91 10.30
CA CYS A 86 -13.12 17.92 9.00
C CYS A 86 -13.39 16.52 8.44
N ASN A 87 -13.03 15.46 9.16
CA ASN A 87 -13.19 14.05 8.74
C ASN A 87 -12.61 13.76 7.34
N SER A 88 -11.64 14.55 6.91
CA SER A 88 -10.94 14.37 5.63
C SER A 88 -9.59 13.71 5.87
N GLN A 89 -9.18 12.84 4.94
CA GLN A 89 -7.86 12.23 5.00
C GLN A 89 -6.80 13.32 4.84
N GLU A 90 -5.82 13.32 5.74
CA GLU A 90 -4.72 14.28 5.72
C GLU A 90 -3.79 14.02 4.54
N THR A 91 -3.15 15.08 4.09
CA THR A 91 -2.18 15.02 2.99
C THR A 91 -0.90 15.72 3.36
N ARG A 92 0.22 15.26 2.80
CA ARG A 92 1.53 15.89 2.87
C ARG A 92 2.03 16.19 1.46
N PRO A 93 2.74 17.31 1.23
CA PRO A 93 3.40 17.56 -0.04
C PRO A 93 4.38 16.44 -0.39
N SER A 94 4.40 16.04 -1.66
CA SER A 94 5.35 15.05 -2.15
C SER A 94 6.79 15.53 -2.02
N VAL A 95 7.69 14.65 -1.60
CA VAL A 95 9.13 14.92 -1.53
C VAL A 95 9.83 14.67 -2.87
N ARG A 96 9.12 14.06 -3.83
CA ARG A 96 9.64 13.74 -5.17
C ARG A 96 9.64 14.98 -6.08
N PRO A 97 10.78 15.40 -6.65
CA PRO A 97 10.88 16.62 -7.46
C PRO A 97 9.89 16.70 -8.62
N GLU A 98 9.67 15.60 -9.33
CA GLU A 98 8.79 15.45 -10.49
C GLU A 98 7.30 15.59 -10.17
N ARG A 99 6.93 15.54 -8.87
CA ARG A 99 5.56 15.75 -8.41
C ARG A 99 5.27 17.19 -8.03
N HIS A 100 6.26 18.08 -8.07
CA HIS A 100 6.13 19.51 -7.75
C HIS A 100 5.37 19.75 -6.44
N ALA A 101 5.73 19.03 -5.38
CA ALA A 101 5.09 19.11 -4.07
C ALA A 101 3.58 18.77 -4.07
N GLY A 102 3.10 18.01 -5.06
CA GLY A 102 1.70 17.58 -5.15
C GLY A 102 1.24 16.79 -3.92
N PRO A 103 -0.03 16.89 -3.52
CA PRO A 103 -0.53 16.30 -2.28
C PRO A 103 -0.48 14.77 -2.33
N GLN A 104 -0.01 14.16 -1.24
CA GLN A 104 0.01 12.72 -1.01
C GLN A 104 -0.79 12.39 0.23
N TYR A 105 -1.64 11.38 0.16
CA TYR A 105 -2.38 10.90 1.31
C TYR A 105 -1.45 10.33 2.39
N LEU A 106 -1.72 10.70 3.64
CA LEU A 106 -1.04 10.14 4.81
C LEU A 106 -1.68 8.81 5.22
N TRP A 107 -0.81 7.87 5.54
CA TRP A 107 -1.11 6.52 5.98
C TRP A 107 -0.39 6.24 7.29
N ARG A 108 -0.99 5.37 8.09
CA ARG A 108 -0.42 4.85 9.32
C ARG A 108 -0.50 3.33 9.32
N SER A 109 0.56 2.67 9.76
CA SER A 109 0.56 1.23 9.95
C SER A 109 -0.36 0.86 11.12
N THR A 110 -1.12 -0.23 11.01
CA THR A 110 -1.96 -0.70 12.13
C THR A 110 -1.25 -1.76 12.96
N VAL A 111 -1.73 -2.00 14.18
CA VAL A 111 -1.30 -3.13 15.03
C VAL A 111 -1.79 -4.50 14.52
N LYS A 112 -2.78 -4.55 13.62
CA LYS A 112 -3.39 -5.82 13.18
C LYS A 112 -2.42 -6.68 12.36
N GLY A 113 -1.60 -6.07 11.50
CA GLY A 113 -0.58 -6.81 10.73
C GLY A 113 0.63 -7.27 11.56
N TYR A 114 0.87 -6.69 12.75
CA TYR A 114 1.97 -7.12 13.62
C TYR A 114 1.65 -8.44 14.32
N LYS A 115 0.36 -8.73 14.56
CA LYS A 115 -0.07 -10.01 15.16
C LYS A 115 0.05 -11.20 14.21
N THR A 116 0.17 -10.99 12.91
CA THR A 116 0.29 -12.04 11.89
C THR A 116 1.73 -12.28 11.42
N LEU A 117 2.69 -11.46 11.86
CA LEU A 117 4.11 -11.70 11.59
C LEU A 117 4.67 -12.65 12.67
N PRO A 118 5.10 -13.88 12.34
CA PRO A 118 5.83 -14.69 13.29
C PRO A 118 7.13 -13.95 13.66
N SER A 119 7.37 -13.83 14.96
CA SER A 119 8.64 -13.40 15.53
C SER A 119 9.73 -14.43 15.17
N ARG A 120 10.30 -14.35 13.97
CA ARG A 120 11.48 -15.13 13.60
C ARG A 120 12.59 -14.23 13.02
N PRO A 121 13.85 -14.48 13.38
CA PRO A 121 14.96 -13.67 12.92
C PRO A 121 15.20 -13.85 11.43
N LEU A 122 15.76 -12.79 10.84
CA LEU A 122 16.15 -12.57 9.44
C LEU A 122 16.98 -13.69 8.81
N VAL A 123 16.40 -14.86 8.49
CA VAL A 123 16.87 -15.73 7.39
C VAL A 123 15.72 -16.63 6.95
N GLN A 124 15.14 -16.36 5.77
CA GLN A 124 14.70 -17.35 4.76
C GLN A 124 13.73 -16.71 3.76
N GLU A 125 14.15 -16.69 2.50
CA GLU A 125 13.45 -16.19 1.31
C GLU A 125 12.13 -16.91 0.97
N HIS A 126 11.61 -17.76 1.86
CA HIS A 126 10.43 -18.61 1.60
C HIS A 126 9.16 -18.23 2.38
N SER A 127 9.19 -17.25 3.30
CA SER A 127 8.01 -16.88 4.09
C SER A 127 7.23 -15.66 3.57
N GLN A 128 7.68 -15.03 2.48
CA GLN A 128 7.08 -13.79 1.96
C GLN A 128 5.82 -14.03 1.12
N PHE A 129 5.64 -15.22 0.55
CA PHE A 129 4.43 -15.60 -0.19
C PHE A 129 3.19 -15.66 0.72
N GLY A 130 3.34 -16.18 1.94
CA GLY A 130 2.22 -16.35 2.87
C GLY A 130 1.55 -15.04 3.31
N PHE A 131 2.31 -13.96 3.47
CA PHE A 131 1.75 -12.69 3.97
C PHE A 131 0.68 -12.12 3.03
N TRP A 132 0.98 -12.04 1.73
CA TRP A 132 0.03 -11.50 0.76
C TRP A 132 -1.09 -12.48 0.41
N ASP A 133 -0.83 -13.78 0.48
CA ASP A 133 -1.88 -14.79 0.35
C ASP A 133 -2.87 -14.72 1.53
N ASP A 134 -2.38 -14.49 2.75
CA ASP A 134 -3.20 -14.29 3.94
C ASP A 134 -4.02 -13.01 3.86
N VAL A 135 -3.42 -11.92 3.36
CA VAL A 135 -4.10 -10.65 3.07
C VAL A 135 -5.19 -10.84 2.02
N ASP A 136 -4.87 -11.47 0.90
CA ASP A 136 -5.83 -11.73 -0.18
C ASP A 136 -6.96 -12.68 0.30
N ARG A 137 -6.66 -13.64 1.20
CA ARG A 137 -7.65 -14.51 1.85
C ARG A 137 -8.56 -13.75 2.81
N GLN A 138 -8.02 -12.86 3.65
CA GLN A 138 -8.82 -12.02 4.56
C GLN A 138 -9.77 -11.11 3.78
N ILE A 139 -9.30 -10.54 2.65
CA ILE A 139 -10.14 -9.72 1.77
C ILE A 139 -11.30 -10.57 1.22
N LYS A 140 -11.05 -11.80 0.75
CA LYS A 140 -12.11 -12.70 0.25
C LYS A 140 -13.12 -13.05 1.34
N GLN A 141 -12.66 -13.44 2.52
CA GLN A 141 -13.54 -13.79 3.65
C GLN A 141 -14.39 -12.60 4.13
N SER A 142 -13.85 -11.37 4.10
CA SER A 142 -14.61 -10.17 4.47
C SER A 142 -15.74 -9.82 3.49
N LYS A 143 -15.72 -10.36 2.27
CA LYS A 143 -16.71 -10.09 1.22
C LYS A 143 -17.87 -11.10 1.16
N GLY A 144 -17.87 -12.15 1.99
CA GLY A 144 -18.96 -13.13 2.03
C GLY A 144 -19.06 -14.02 0.79
N GLU A 145 -17.91 -14.42 0.22
CA GLU A 145 -17.78 -15.49 -0.79
C GLU A 145 -17.21 -16.76 -0.15
#